data_AF-A0AA92UYN9-F1
#
_entry.id   AF-A0AA92UYN9-F1
#
_cell.length_a   1.000
_cell.length_b   1.000
_cell.length_c   1.000
_cell.angle_alpha   90.00
_cell.angle_beta   90.00
_cell.angle_gamma   90.00
#
_symmetry.space_group_name_H-M   'P 1'
#
loop_
_entity.id
_entity.type
_entity.pdbx_description
1 polymer ?
#
loop_
_entity_poly.entity_id
_entity_poly.type
_entity_poly.pdbx_seq_one_letter_code
_entity_poly.pdbx_strand_id
1 'polypeptide(L)'
;MHSPIEWGGDIDTRYTVTPDAGGSWSIPVAKFDGVTNVQSMFLNCGELTSLDLSGWDVSSVTNMGGMFAGCTSLTSLDLSGWNTSNVKEMNSMFVVCFSLKTIRMKGCSEETINKIKGVMPSGCTIVTE
;
A
#
# COMPACT_ATOMS: atom_id res chain seq x y z
N MET A 1 11.23 -11.55 18.01
CA MET A 1 11.36 -10.11 18.32
C MET A 1 11.07 -9.40 17.01
N HIS A 2 9.89 -8.78 16.88
CA HIS A 2 9.52 -8.06 15.66
C HIS A 2 10.19 -6.69 15.72
N SER A 3 11.08 -6.40 14.78
CA SER A 3 11.65 -5.06 14.64
C SER A 3 10.55 -4.10 14.19
N PRO A 4 10.47 -2.89 14.76
CA PRO A 4 9.69 -1.81 14.17
C PRO A 4 10.15 -1.57 12.73
N ILE A 5 9.22 -1.37 11.82
CA ILE A 5 9.56 -0.95 10.46
C ILE A 5 9.88 0.55 10.53
N GLU A 6 11.15 0.92 10.32
CA GLU A 6 11.56 2.32 10.28
C GLU A 6 11.29 2.91 8.89
N TRP A 7 10.32 3.83 8.82
CA TRP A 7 9.97 4.53 7.59
C TRP A 7 11.01 5.60 7.25
N GLY A 8 11.75 5.40 6.17
CA GLY A 8 12.69 6.39 5.63
C GLY A 8 12.03 7.37 4.66
N GLY A 9 11.76 8.59 5.13
CA GLY A 9 11.40 9.76 4.31
C GLY A 9 9.93 10.18 4.43
N ASP A 10 9.71 11.48 4.69
CA ASP A 10 8.45 12.28 4.75
C ASP A 10 7.19 11.72 5.41
N ILE A 11 7.17 10.45 5.82
CA ILE A 11 6.26 9.92 6.81
C ILE A 11 6.65 10.58 8.12
N ASP A 12 5.83 11.54 8.54
CA ASP A 12 5.94 12.17 9.85
C ASP A 12 6.10 11.05 10.89
N THR A 13 7.29 11.00 11.51
CA THR A 13 7.75 9.98 12.49
C THR A 13 6.83 9.82 13.72
N ARG A 14 5.68 10.50 13.75
CA ARG A 14 4.63 10.43 14.75
C ARG A 14 3.71 9.21 14.63
N TYR A 15 3.70 8.52 13.49
CA TYR A 15 2.84 7.34 13.28
C TYR A 15 3.66 6.06 13.33
N THR A 16 3.81 5.50 14.53
CA THR A 16 4.40 4.17 14.71
C THR A 16 3.38 3.11 14.29
N VAL A 17 3.76 2.24 13.35
CA VAL A 17 2.97 1.05 13.01
C VAL A 17 3.37 -0.04 13.99
N THR A 18 2.62 -0.19 15.07
CA THR A 18 2.84 -1.29 16.01
C THR A 18 2.07 -2.52 15.53
N PRO A 19 2.70 -3.69 15.34
CA PRO A 19 1.97 -4.92 15.10
C PRO A 19 1.09 -5.21 16.33
N ASP A 20 -0.20 -5.47 16.12
CA ASP A 20 -1.00 -6.06 17.17
C ASP A 20 -0.50 -7.48 17.46
N ALA A 21 -0.86 -8.04 18.62
CA ALA A 21 -0.42 -9.37 19.04
C ALA A 21 -0.90 -10.51 18.12
N GLY A 22 -1.65 -10.23 17.05
CA GLY A 22 -2.25 -11.19 16.11
C GLY A 22 -1.73 -11.08 14.66
N GLY A 23 -0.78 -10.20 14.37
CA GLY A 23 -0.27 -10.01 13.00
C GLY A 23 -1.16 -9.13 12.12
N SER A 24 -2.15 -8.43 12.71
CA SER A 24 -2.90 -7.36 12.06
C SER A 24 -2.17 -6.04 12.30
N TRP A 25 -1.83 -5.36 11.21
CA TRP A 25 -1.15 -4.08 11.26
C TRP A 25 -2.22 -2.98 11.09
N SER A 26 -2.66 -2.41 12.21
CA SER A 26 -3.59 -1.28 12.21
C SER A 26 -2.80 0.03 12.10
N ILE A 27 -2.96 0.76 11.01
CA ILE A 27 -2.43 2.13 10.91
C ILE A 27 -3.43 3.06 11.62
N PRO A 28 -3.05 3.76 12.70
CA PRO A 28 -3.96 4.70 13.36
C PRO A 28 -4.19 5.89 12.44
N VAL A 29 -5.29 5.82 11.67
CA VAL A 29 -5.99 6.91 10.95
C VAL A 29 -5.05 8.04 10.52
N ALA A 30 -4.05 7.71 9.71
CA ALA A 30 -3.17 8.70 9.13
C ALA A 30 -3.96 9.45 8.06
N LYS A 31 -4.42 10.66 8.40
CA LYS A 31 -4.55 11.70 7.39
C LYS A 31 -3.15 11.90 6.82
N PHE A 32 -2.88 11.35 5.64
CA PHE A 32 -1.67 11.62 4.85
C PHE A 32 -1.70 13.05 4.26
N ASP A 33 -2.13 14.03 5.07
CA ASP A 33 -2.24 15.41 4.65
C ASP A 33 -0.84 15.97 4.43
N GLY A 34 -0.51 16.24 3.16
CA GLY A 34 0.81 16.70 2.74
C GLY A 34 1.90 15.63 2.60
N VAL A 35 1.59 14.34 2.77
CA VAL A 35 2.59 13.28 2.51
C VAL A 35 2.76 13.10 1.00
N THR A 36 3.96 13.33 0.51
CA THR A 36 4.28 13.26 -0.93
C THR A 36 5.06 12.00 -1.32
N ASN A 37 5.60 11.28 -0.35
CA ASN A 37 6.43 10.09 -0.56
C ASN A 37 6.05 8.99 0.43
N VAL A 38 5.60 7.85 -0.09
CA VAL A 38 5.30 6.62 0.67
C VAL A 38 6.05 5.43 0.07
N GLN A 39 7.18 5.71 -0.58
CA GLN A 39 8.02 4.67 -1.17
C GLN A 39 8.45 3.66 -0.13
N SER A 40 8.52 2.38 -0.54
CA SER A 40 9.05 1.30 0.29
C SER A 40 8.45 1.22 1.68
N MET A 41 7.18 1.63 1.83
CA MET A 41 6.49 1.53 3.10
C MET A 41 6.41 0.03 3.46
N PHE A 42 5.47 -0.76 3.01
CA PHE A 42 5.44 -2.20 3.33
C PHE A 42 6.51 -3.07 2.62
N LEU A 43 7.70 -2.55 2.34
CA LEU A 43 8.84 -3.28 1.78
C LEU A 43 9.26 -4.44 2.70
N ASN A 44 9.40 -5.63 2.12
CA ASN A 44 9.79 -6.89 2.77
C ASN A 44 8.93 -7.28 3.98
N CYS A 45 7.68 -6.82 4.04
CA CYS A 45 6.73 -7.24 5.05
C CYS A 45 6.16 -8.63 4.72
N GLY A 46 7.02 -9.65 4.74
CA GLY A 46 6.69 -11.02 4.32
C GLY A 46 5.62 -11.69 5.18
N GLU A 47 5.46 -11.26 6.43
CA GLU A 47 4.46 -11.77 7.39
C GLU A 47 3.11 -11.03 7.29
N LEU A 48 3.01 -9.96 6.50
CA LEU A 48 1.80 -9.15 6.37
C LEU A 48 0.73 -9.92 5.60
N THR A 49 -0.32 -10.35 6.28
CA THR A 49 -1.43 -11.10 5.68
C THR A 49 -2.62 -10.22 5.30
N SER A 50 -2.84 -9.15 6.08
CA SER A 50 -3.90 -8.17 5.89
C SER A 50 -3.42 -6.77 6.25
N LEU A 51 -3.91 -5.76 5.54
CA LEU A 51 -3.63 -4.36 5.81
C LEU A 51 -4.92 -3.55 5.67
N ASP A 52 -5.21 -2.74 6.69
CA ASP A 52 -6.30 -1.78 6.63
C ASP A 52 -5.77 -0.42 6.16
N LEU A 53 -6.16 -0.05 4.94
CA LEU A 53 -5.83 1.23 4.30
C LEU A 53 -7.04 2.16 4.22
N SER A 54 -8.12 1.84 4.94
CA SER A 54 -9.32 2.67 4.94
C SER A 54 -9.02 4.06 5.47
N GLY A 55 -9.54 5.08 4.78
CA GLY A 55 -9.33 6.49 5.14
C GLY A 55 -7.97 7.09 4.74
N TRP A 56 -7.10 6.34 4.04
CA TRP A 56 -5.87 6.91 3.49
C TRP A 56 -6.16 7.91 2.36
N ASP A 57 -5.74 9.16 2.56
CA ASP A 57 -5.76 10.18 1.51
C ASP A 57 -4.41 10.24 0.78
N VAL A 58 -4.29 9.48 -0.30
CA VAL A 58 -3.07 9.43 -1.12
C VAL A 58 -3.05 10.48 -2.23
N SER A 59 -3.99 11.43 -2.26
CA SER A 59 -4.12 12.40 -3.35
C SER A 59 -2.90 13.32 -3.51
N SER A 60 -2.15 13.55 -2.44
CA SER A 60 -0.92 14.37 -2.45
C SER A 60 0.35 13.58 -2.75
N VAL A 61 0.26 12.26 -2.81
CA VAL A 61 1.42 11.38 -2.98
C VAL A 61 1.94 11.44 -4.41
N THR A 62 3.25 11.56 -4.55
CA THR A 62 3.97 11.59 -5.83
C THR A 62 4.84 10.35 -6.05
N ASN A 63 5.27 9.67 -4.98
CA ASN A 63 6.08 8.45 -5.04
C ASN A 63 5.48 7.31 -4.19
N MET A 64 5.18 6.19 -4.84
CA MET A 64 4.69 4.93 -4.25
C MET A 64 5.58 3.72 -4.65
N GLY A 65 6.82 3.98 -5.09
CA GLY A 65 7.74 2.95 -5.56
C GLY A 65 8.01 1.89 -4.49
N GLY A 66 7.88 0.61 -4.84
CA GLY A 66 8.17 -0.51 -3.95
C GLY A 66 7.30 -0.58 -2.68
N MET A 67 6.18 0.15 -2.59
CA MET A 67 5.40 0.30 -1.36
C MET A 67 4.93 -1.04 -0.75
N PHE A 68 4.68 -2.08 -1.53
CA PHE A 68 4.31 -3.41 -1.03
C PHE A 68 5.31 -4.50 -1.43
N ALA A 69 6.47 -4.12 -1.97
CA ALA A 69 7.40 -5.10 -2.51
C ALA A 69 7.85 -6.08 -1.42
N GLY A 70 7.87 -7.38 -1.71
CA GLY A 70 8.23 -8.42 -0.74
C GLY A 70 7.15 -8.77 0.29
N CYS A 71 5.92 -8.27 0.16
CA CYS A 71 4.76 -8.72 0.94
C CYS A 71 4.29 -10.12 0.48
N THR A 72 5.06 -11.17 0.80
CA THR A 72 4.83 -12.52 0.27
C THR A 72 3.58 -13.20 0.82
N SER A 73 3.10 -12.84 2.01
CA SER A 73 1.89 -13.43 2.62
C SER A 73 0.61 -12.63 2.37
N LEU A 74 0.71 -11.48 1.71
CA LEU A 74 -0.43 -10.60 1.49
C LEU A 74 -1.33 -11.18 0.41
N THR A 75 -2.60 -11.44 0.75
CA THR A 75 -3.53 -12.14 -0.15
C THR A 75 -4.54 -11.21 -0.82
N SER A 76 -4.92 -10.13 -0.15
CA SER A 76 -5.82 -9.13 -0.69
C SER A 76 -5.51 -7.74 -0.16
N LEU A 77 -5.82 -6.73 -0.96
CA LEU A 77 -5.73 -5.32 -0.58
C LEU A 77 -7.02 -4.58 -0.94
N ASP A 78 -7.38 -3.63 -0.11
CA ASP A 78 -8.45 -2.68 -0.39
C ASP A 78 -7.84 -1.28 -0.57
N LEU A 79 -7.90 -0.79 -1.81
CA LEU A 79 -7.43 0.52 -2.24
C LEU A 79 -8.60 1.40 -2.67
N SER A 80 -9.80 1.12 -2.17
CA SER A 80 -11.01 1.85 -2.54
C SER A 80 -10.88 3.35 -2.23
N GLY A 81 -11.33 4.18 -3.17
CA GLY A 81 -11.27 5.64 -3.06
C GLY A 81 -9.89 6.26 -3.28
N TRP A 82 -8.84 5.48 -3.57
CA TRP A 82 -7.52 6.03 -3.87
C TRP A 82 -7.54 6.87 -5.14
N ASN A 83 -6.85 8.02 -5.07
CA ASN A 83 -6.60 8.89 -6.21
C ASN A 83 -5.09 9.00 -6.44
N THR A 84 -4.60 8.39 -7.51
CA THR A 84 -3.16 8.36 -7.83
C THR A 84 -2.79 9.27 -8.99
N SER A 85 -3.60 10.29 -9.29
CA SER A 85 -3.36 11.23 -10.39
C SER A 85 -2.00 11.94 -10.27
N ASN A 86 -1.59 12.30 -9.05
CA ASN A 86 -0.33 12.98 -8.77
C ASN A 86 0.88 12.04 -8.67
N VAL A 87 0.67 10.72 -8.66
CA VAL A 87 1.74 9.74 -8.54
C VAL A 87 2.53 9.64 -9.84
N LYS A 88 3.84 9.88 -9.73
CA LYS A 88 4.82 9.81 -10.82
C LYS A 88 5.58 8.49 -10.83
N GLU A 89 5.82 7.92 -9.65
CA GLU A 89 6.60 6.69 -9.48
C GLU A 89 5.77 5.61 -8.78
N MET A 90 5.52 4.50 -9.47
CA MET A 90 4.86 3.28 -8.94
C MET A 90 5.66 2.01 -9.28
N ASN A 91 6.93 2.17 -9.68
CA ASN A 91 7.78 1.06 -10.06
C ASN A 91 7.90 0.06 -8.91
N SER A 92 7.90 -1.22 -9.25
CA SER A 92 8.09 -2.32 -8.32
C SER A 92 7.09 -2.38 -7.16
N MET A 93 5.95 -1.68 -7.21
CA MET A 93 5.01 -1.54 -6.09
C MET A 93 4.59 -2.88 -5.48
N PHE A 94 4.39 -3.92 -6.29
CA PHE A 94 4.00 -5.28 -5.85
C PHE A 94 5.02 -6.36 -6.23
N VAL A 95 6.29 -6.01 -6.41
CA VAL A 95 7.33 -7.00 -6.72
C VAL A 95 7.40 -8.06 -5.62
N VAL A 96 7.49 -9.35 -5.98
CA VAL A 96 7.55 -10.48 -5.03
C VAL A 96 6.28 -10.67 -4.17
N CYS A 97 5.16 -10.02 -4.50
CA CYS A 97 3.85 -10.26 -3.87
C CYS A 97 3.13 -11.49 -4.45
N PHE A 98 3.73 -12.68 -4.34
CA PHE A 98 3.22 -13.89 -5.02
C PHE A 98 1.86 -14.39 -4.53
N SER A 99 1.46 -14.03 -3.31
CA SER A 99 0.18 -14.45 -2.72
C SER A 99 -0.97 -13.49 -3.02
N LEU A 100 -0.70 -12.31 -3.61
CA LEU A 100 -1.69 -11.26 -3.81
C LEU A 100 -2.65 -11.63 -4.96
N LYS A 101 -3.88 -11.98 -4.61
CA LYS A 101 -4.90 -12.47 -5.56
C LYS A 101 -5.92 -11.41 -5.94
N THR A 102 -6.20 -10.47 -5.03
CA THR A 102 -7.32 -9.54 -5.20
C THR A 102 -6.95 -8.15 -4.72
N ILE A 103 -7.18 -7.15 -5.58
CA ILE A 103 -7.12 -5.74 -5.23
C ILE A 103 -8.51 -5.15 -5.43
N ARG A 104 -9.11 -4.61 -4.36
CA ARG A 104 -10.38 -3.88 -4.43
C ARG A 104 -10.11 -2.42 -4.69
N MET A 105 -10.81 -1.82 -5.64
CA MET A 105 -10.61 -0.44 -6.11
C MET A 105 -11.96 0.24 -6.35
N LYS A 106 -12.88 0.12 -5.38
CA LYS A 106 -14.21 0.73 -5.50
C LYS A 106 -14.09 2.26 -5.49
N GLY A 107 -14.75 2.91 -6.44
CA GLY A 107 -14.75 4.38 -6.54
C GLY A 107 -13.43 5.00 -7.02
N CYS A 108 -12.48 4.21 -7.52
CA CYS A 108 -11.22 4.72 -8.10
C CYS A 108 -11.41 5.17 -9.56
N SER A 109 -10.61 6.14 -10.01
CA SER A 109 -10.61 6.57 -11.41
C SER A 109 -10.01 5.50 -12.34
N GLU A 110 -10.41 5.51 -13.62
CA GLU A 110 -9.82 4.60 -14.64
C GLU A 110 -8.30 4.75 -14.76
N GLU A 111 -7.79 5.98 -14.65
CA GLU A 111 -6.35 6.26 -14.63
C GLU A 111 -5.66 5.50 -13.48
N THR A 112 -6.21 5.61 -12.28
CA THR A 112 -5.68 4.93 -11.08
C THR A 112 -5.69 3.41 -11.27
N ILE A 113 -6.80 2.87 -11.81
CA ILE A 113 -6.93 1.44 -12.10
C ILE A 113 -5.88 1.00 -13.12
N ASN A 114 -5.67 1.74 -14.21
CA ASN A 114 -4.71 1.38 -15.25
C ASN A 114 -3.26 1.42 -14.74
N LYS A 115 -2.92 2.40 -13.90
CA LYS A 115 -1.60 2.45 -13.24
C LYS A 115 -1.38 1.20 -12.38
N ILE A 116 -2.34 0.84 -11.53
CA ILE A 116 -2.25 -0.36 -10.66
C ILE A 116 -2.21 -1.65 -11.50
N LYS A 117 -3.01 -1.76 -12.56
CA LYS A 117 -2.95 -2.91 -13.49
C LYS A 117 -1.56 -3.11 -14.09
N GLY A 118 -0.83 -2.04 -14.37
CA GLY A 118 0.52 -2.12 -14.93
C GLY A 118 1.59 -2.63 -13.95
N VAL A 119 1.32 -2.57 -12.64
CA VAL A 119 2.29 -2.92 -11.59
C VAL A 119 1.85 -4.09 -10.72
N MET A 120 0.62 -4.58 -10.89
CA MET A 120 0.09 -5.72 -10.14
C MET A 120 0.78 -7.04 -10.53
N PRO A 121 0.87 -8.02 -9.61
CA PRO A 121 1.43 -9.34 -9.92
C PRO A 121 0.57 -10.11 -10.93
N SER A 122 1.20 -11.00 -11.70
CA SER A 122 0.48 -11.91 -12.60
C SER A 122 -0.49 -12.80 -11.81
N GLY A 123 -1.72 -12.97 -12.32
CA GLY A 123 -2.76 -13.74 -11.64
C GLY A 123 -3.55 -12.95 -10.58
N CYS A 124 -3.20 -11.69 -10.34
CA CYS A 124 -3.98 -10.79 -9.52
C CYS A 124 -5.22 -10.27 -10.29
N THR A 125 -6.32 -10.07 -9.58
CA THR A 125 -7.58 -9.57 -10.12
C THR A 125 -7.95 -8.25 -9.45
N ILE A 126 -8.49 -7.32 -10.24
CA ILE A 126 -9.02 -6.06 -9.72
C ILE A 126 -10.54 -6.13 -9.67
N VAL A 127 -11.11 -5.77 -8.53
CA VAL A 127 -12.55 -5.70 -8.31
C VAL A 127 -12.93 -4.23 -8.06
N THR A 128 -13.88 -3.71 -8.83
CA THR A 128 -14.32 -2.30 -8.78
C THR A 128 -15.75 -2.12 -8.28
N GLU A 129 -16.44 -3.22 -7.96
CA GLU A 129 -17.88 -3.28 -7.63
C GLU A 129 -18.18 -2.98 -6.14
#